data_AF-A0A353TCA2-F1
#
_entry.id   AF-A0A353TCA2-F1
#
_cell.length_a   1.000
_cell.length_b   1.000
_cell.length_c   1.000
_cell.angle_alpha   90.00
_cell.angle_beta   90.00
_cell.angle_gamma   90.00
#
_symmetry.space_group_name_H-M   'P 1'
#
loop_
_entity.id
_entity.type
_entity.pdbx_description
1 polymer ?
#
loop_
_entity_poly.entity_id
_entity_poly.type
_entity_poly.pdbx_seq_one_letter_code
_entity_poly.pdbx_strand_id
1 'polypeptide(L)' 'KIDYLVNKLKVKKFSLHIHPYVAAYIQQGLFSLKYKWKKKYNVALKVIPNQSLGFLQYVFYDKENNEIDLKEEIEMK' A
#
# COMPACT_ATOMS: atom_id res chain seq x y z
N LYS A 1 -8.60 -4.74 2.78
CA LYS A 1 -8.17 -3.56 1.97
C LYS A 1 -7.36 -3.93 0.72
N ILE A 2 -6.23 -4.64 0.79
CA ILE A 2 -5.49 -5.06 -0.44
C ILE A 2 -6.35 -5.94 -1.36
N ASP A 3 -7.11 -6.88 -0.80
CA ASP A 3 -8.03 -7.71 -1.57
C ASP A 3 -9.07 -6.88 -2.35
N TYR A 4 -9.56 -5.80 -1.74
CA TYR A 4 -10.50 -4.86 -2.37
C TYR A 4 -9.84 -4.05 -3.50
N LEU A 5 -8.63 -3.51 -3.29
CA LEU A 5 -7.86 -2.85 -4.36
C LEU A 5 -7.70 -3.74 -5.60
N VAL A 6 -7.46 -5.04 -5.38
CA VAL A 6 -7.17 -5.98 -6.45
C VAL A 6 -8.44 -6.49 -7.13
N ASN A 7 -9.47 -6.83 -6.37
CA ASN A 7 -10.70 -7.39 -6.90
C ASN A 7 -11.67 -6.32 -7.41
N LYS A 8 -11.81 -5.19 -6.69
CA LYS A 8 -12.77 -4.14 -6.99
C LYS A 8 -12.22 -3.08 -7.93
N LEU A 9 -10.99 -2.61 -7.70
CA LEU A 9 -10.36 -1.60 -8.57
C LEU A 9 -9.56 -2.23 -9.72
N LYS A 10 -9.38 -3.56 -9.75
CA LYS A 10 -8.57 -4.31 -10.74
C LYS A 10 -7.14 -3.79 -10.91
N VAL A 11 -6.63 -3.07 -9.89
CA VAL A 11 -5.30 -2.47 -9.94
C VAL A 11 -4.26 -3.53 -9.54
N LYS A 12 -3.61 -4.11 -10.55
CA LYS A 12 -2.52 -5.09 -10.34
C LYS A 12 -1.19 -4.44 -9.96
N LYS A 13 -1.03 -3.13 -10.14
CA LYS A 13 0.20 -2.39 -9.85
C LYS A 13 -0.14 -1.09 -9.11
N PHE A 14 0.35 -0.95 -7.89
CA PHE A 14 0.09 0.22 -7.07
C PHE A 14 1.27 0.51 -6.14
N SER A 15 1.37 1.77 -5.72
CA SER A 15 2.38 2.28 -4.81
C SER A 15 1.74 2.64 -3.46
N LEU A 16 2.35 2.20 -2.37
CA LEU A 16 1.95 2.48 -1.00
C LEU A 16 2.90 3.52 -0.41
N HIS A 17 2.40 4.71 -0.14
CA HIS A 17 3.14 5.80 0.48
C HIS A 17 2.86 5.77 1.98
N ILE A 18 3.92 5.65 2.77
CA ILE A 18 3.86 5.55 4.24
C ILE A 18 5.11 6.17 4.86
N HIS A 19 5.05 6.46 6.15
CA HIS A 19 6.17 7.01 6.89
C HIS A 19 7.44 6.11 6.76
N PRO A 20 8.66 6.69 6.61
CA PRO A 20 9.90 5.94 6.38
C PRO A 20 10.16 4.82 7.39
N TYR A 21 9.78 5.01 8.65
CA TYR A 21 9.91 4.00 9.69
C TYR A 21 9.06 2.75 9.41
N VAL A 22 7.80 2.94 9.04
CA VAL A 22 6.89 1.84 8.71
C VAL A 22 7.28 1.23 7.36
N ALA A 23 7.76 2.05 6.42
CA ALA A 23 8.30 1.57 5.15
C ALA A 23 9.47 0.60 5.36
N ALA A 24 10.40 0.96 6.25
CA ALA A 24 11.50 0.09 6.64
C ALA A 24 10.97 -1.21 7.25
N TYR A 25 10.04 -1.15 8.19
CA TYR A 25 9.43 -2.33 8.80
C TYR A 25 8.78 -3.28 7.77
N ILE A 26 8.05 -2.75 6.79
CA ILE A 26 7.40 -3.56 5.73
C ILE A 26 8.43 -4.18 4.78
N GLN A 27 9.53 -3.48 4.52
CA GLN A 27 10.60 -3.94 3.63
C GLN A 27 11.68 -4.78 4.33
N GLN A 28 11.76 -4.72 5.65
CA GLN A 28 12.78 -5.40 6.44
C GLN A 28 12.63 -6.93 6.39
N GLY A 29 13.77 -7.60 6.23
CA GLY A 29 13.89 -9.07 6.30
C GLY A 29 13.84 -9.80 4.96
N LEU A 30 14.37 -11.03 4.94
CA LEU A 30 14.39 -11.92 3.77
C LEU A 30 12.98 -12.28 3.25
N PHE A 31 11.99 -12.35 4.16
CA PHE A 31 10.59 -12.59 3.84
C PHE A 31 9.73 -11.35 4.13
N SER A 32 10.15 -10.20 3.60
CA SER A 32 9.44 -8.92 3.77
C SER A 32 7.92 -9.06 3.57
N LEU A 33 7.13 -8.30 4.33
CA LEU A 33 5.67 -8.26 4.20
C LEU A 33 5.25 -7.90 2.77
N LYS A 34 6.05 -7.04 2.13
CA LYS A 34 5.94 -6.72 0.70
C LYS A 34 5.94 -7.97 -0.18
N TYR A 35 6.87 -8.91 0.02
CA TYR A 35 6.93 -10.14 -0.78
C TYR A 35 5.72 -11.05 -0.53
N LYS A 36 5.29 -11.20 0.73
CA LYS A 36 4.08 -11.98 1.07
C LYS A 36 2.85 -11.42 0.37
N TRP A 37 2.66 -10.11 0.35
CA TRP A 37 1.51 -9.48 -0.31
C TRP A 37 1.58 -9.58 -1.83
N LYS A 38 2.77 -9.39 -2.42
CA LYS A 38 2.98 -9.61 -3.86
C LYS A 38 2.59 -11.03 -4.28
N LYS A 39 3.03 -12.05 -3.52
CA LYS A 39 2.73 -13.46 -3.82
C LYS A 39 1.27 -13.80 -3.57
N LYS A 40 0.68 -13.31 -2.47
CA LYS A 40 -0.72 -13.61 -2.10
C LYS A 40 -1.74 -13.03 -3.09
N TYR A 41 -1.53 -11.82 -3.55
CA TYR A 41 -2.48 -11.11 -4.40
C TYR A 41 -2.03 -11.03 -5.88
N ASN A 42 -0.88 -11.60 -6.21
CA ASN A 42 -0.25 -11.52 -7.53
C ASN A 42 -0.17 -10.09 -8.08
N VAL A 43 0.26 -9.15 -7.22
CA VAL A 43 0.34 -7.71 -7.53
C VAL A 43 1.74 -7.16 -7.47
N ALA A 44 1.99 -6.10 -8.23
CA ALA A 44 3.21 -5.31 -8.12
C ALA A 44 3.02 -4.16 -7.11
N LEU A 45 3.29 -4.47 -5.83
CA LEU A 45 3.34 -3.47 -4.77
C LEU A 45 4.70 -2.75 -4.74
N LYS A 46 4.68 -1.41 -4.85
CA LYS A 46 5.82 -0.53 -4.52
C LYS A 46 5.54 0.12 -3.18
N VAL A 47 6.55 0.23 -2.32
CA VAL A 47 6.43 0.91 -1.02
C VAL A 47 7.36 2.11 -1.08
N ILE A 48 6.82 3.31 -0.92
CA ILE A 48 7.55 4.57 -1.06
C ILE A 48 7.53 5.27 0.30
N PRO A 49 8.70 5.51 0.91
CA PRO A 49 8.78 6.28 2.14
C PRO A 49 8.38 7.73 1.85
N ASN A 50 7.43 8.26 2.62
CA ASN A 50 6.98 9.65 2.54
C ASN A 50 7.01 10.25 3.95
N GLN A 51 7.92 11.20 4.17
CA GLN A 51 8.13 11.85 5.46
C GLN A 51 7.01 12.84 5.83
N SER A 52 6.25 13.32 4.85
CA SER A 52 5.13 14.24 5.05
C SER A 52 3.88 13.52 5.58
N LEU A 53 3.85 12.19 5.60
CA LEU A 53 2.73 11.39 6.12
C LEU A 53 2.93 11.07 7.59
N GLY A 54 1.86 11.20 8.38
CA GLY A 54 1.85 10.76 9.77
C GLY A 54 2.11 9.26 9.90
N PHE A 55 2.55 8.82 11.07
CA PHE A 55 2.99 7.44 11.31
C PHE A 55 1.92 6.38 11.00
N LEU A 56 0.64 6.72 11.22
CA LEU A 56 -0.52 5.86 10.94
C LEU A 56 -1.18 6.17 9.58
N GLN A 57 -0.73 7.21 8.90
CA GLN A 57 -1.28 7.60 7.62
C GLN A 57 -0.63 6.79 6.50
N TYR A 58 -1.46 6.38 5.56
CA TYR A 58 -1.02 5.67 4.37
C TYR A 58 -1.86 6.13 3.18
N VAL A 59 -1.23 6.16 2.01
CA VAL A 59 -1.88 6.54 0.76
C VAL A 59 -1.52 5.53 -0.30
N PHE A 60 -2.50 5.11 -1.10
CA PHE A 60 -2.27 4.24 -2.23
C PHE A 60 -2.33 5.05 -3.52
N TYR A 61 -1.42 4.76 -4.46
CA TYR A 61 -1.41 5.35 -5.79
C TYR A 61 -1.49 4.23 -6.84
N ASP A 62 -2.21 4.46 -7.92
CA ASP A 62 -2.26 3.54 -9.04
C ASP A 62 -0.99 3.62 -9.93
N LYS A 63 -1.01 2.97 -11.09
CA LYS A 63 0.09 3.04 -12.06
C LYS A 63 0.24 4.42 -12.73
N GLU A 64 -0.83 5.21 -12.74
CA GLU A 64 -0.96 6.53 -13.38
C GLU A 64 -0.72 7.65 -12.36
N ASN A 65 -0.30 7.29 -11.14
CA ASN A 65 -0.04 8.18 -10.02
C ASN A 65 -1.29 8.90 -9.51
N ASN A 66 -2.48 8.37 -9.79
CA ASN A 66 -3.72 8.82 -9.19
C ASN A 66 -3.81 8.25 -7.77
N GLU A 67 -4.17 9.11 -6.83
CA GLU A 67 -4.46 8.69 -5.46
C GLU A 67 -5.69 7.79 -5.46
N ILE A 68 -5.52 6.57 -4.96
CA ILE A 68 -6.63 5.65 -4.71
C ILE A 68 -7.12 5.96 -3.31
N ASP A 69 -8.21 6.73 -3.24
CA ASP A 69 -8.83 7.04 -1.97
C ASP A 69 -9.45 5.76 -1.36
N LEU A 70 -8.90 5.35 -0.21
CA LEU A 70 -9.42 4.27 0.61
C LEU A 70 -9.86 4.78 1.98
N LYS A 71 -9.91 6.12 2.17
CA LYS A 71 -10.24 6.76 3.44
C LYS A 71 -11.72 6.63 3.80
N GLU A 72 -12.62 6.54 2.80
CA GLU A 72 -14.07 6.45 3.03
C GLU A 72 -14.52 5.30 3.95
N GLU A 73 -13.73 4.25 4.17
CA GLU A 73 -14.15 3.12 5.04
C GLU A 73 -13.59 3.14 6.48
N ILE A 74 -12.73 4.11 6.88
CA ILE A 74 -12.22 4.15 8.27
C ILE A 74 -13.17 4.91 9.20
N GLU A 75 -13.93 5.88 8.69
CA GLU A 75 -14.86 6.69 9.49
C GLU A 75 -16.27 6.10 9.63
N MET A 76 -16.58 4.98 8.95
CA MET A 76 -17.90 4.32 9.01
C MET A 76 -17.94 3.04 9.86
N LYS A 77 -16.96 2.78 10.72
CA LYS A 77 -17.02 1.67 11.69
C LYS A 77 -16.71 2.10 13.12
#